data_AF-A0A6P0SUG9-F1
#
_entry.id   AF-A0A6P0SUG9-F1
#
_cell.length_a   1.000
_cell.length_b   1.000
_cell.length_c   1.000
_cell.angle_alpha   90.00
_cell.angle_beta   90.00
_cell.angle_gamma   90.00
#
_symmetry.space_group_name_H-M   'P 1'
#
loop_
_entity.id
_entity.type
_entity.pdbx_description
1 polymer ?
#
loop_
_entity_poly.entity_id
_entity_poly.type
_entity_poly.pdbx_seq_one_letter_code
_entity_poly.pdbx_strand_id
1 'polypeptide(L)' 'YETCSDWTGWDCVSGYIPQAEMQNLIMELRSLTLGIGFFNWTYDHLQEVPGKLADRVLASNGNGNGNGNGRS' A
#
# COMPACT_ATOMS: atom_id res chain seq x y z
N TYR A 1 9.93 -17.34 0.97
CA TYR A 1 9.02 -17.58 2.11
C TYR A 1 9.81 -18.41 3.10
N GLU A 2 9.71 -18.08 4.38
CA GLU A 2 10.40 -18.81 5.45
C GLU A 2 9.35 -19.46 6.34
N THR A 3 9.54 -20.71 6.74
CA THR A 3 8.64 -21.36 7.69
C THR A 3 8.73 -20.66 9.04
N CYS A 4 7.60 -20.29 9.63
CA CYS A 4 7.60 -19.65 10.94
C CYS A 4 8.01 -20.67 12.02
N SER A 5 9.18 -20.47 12.65
CA SER A 5 9.74 -21.41 13.64
C SER A 5 8.77 -21.74 14.77
N ASP A 6 7.97 -20.74 15.17
CA ASP A 6 7.12 -20.85 16.35
C ASP A 6 5.74 -21.42 16.00
N TRP A 7 5.35 -21.42 14.71
CA TRP A 7 4.00 -21.73 14.25
C TRP A 7 4.07 -22.84 13.19
N THR A 8 3.85 -24.08 13.61
CA THR A 8 3.90 -25.25 12.71
C THR A 8 2.85 -25.14 11.62
N GLY A 9 3.27 -25.30 10.36
CA GLY A 9 2.39 -25.26 9.19
C GLY A 9 2.09 -23.86 8.65
N TRP A 10 2.76 -22.82 9.16
CA TRP A 10 2.64 -21.46 8.66
C TRP A 10 3.93 -20.97 8.02
N ASP A 11 3.80 -20.30 6.88
CA ASP A 11 4.88 -19.53 6.27
C ASP A 11 4.79 -18.07 6.74
N CYS A 12 5.96 -17.50 7.07
CA CYS A 12 6.13 -16.13 7.49
C CYS A 12 6.91 -15.35 6.40
N VAL A 13 6.44 -14.12 6.14
CA VAL A 13 7.04 -13.20 5.17
C VAL A 13 7.14 -11.83 5.82
N SER A 14 8.32 -11.20 5.72
CA SER A 14 8.57 -9.85 6.19
C SER A 14 9.05 -8.96 5.04
N GLY A 15 8.77 -7.67 5.12
CA GLY A 15 9.17 -6.71 4.09
C GLY A 15 8.74 -5.29 4.41
N TYR A 16 9.31 -4.35 3.65
CA TYR A 16 8.94 -2.94 3.68
C TYR A 16 7.89 -2.65 2.63
N ILE A 17 6.80 -2.02 3.05
CA ILE A 17 5.71 -1.66 2.16
C ILE A 17 5.31 -0.21 2.43
N PRO A 18 5.04 0.61 1.40
CA PRO A 18 4.55 1.97 1.59
C PRO A 18 3.25 2.00 2.39
N GLN A 19 3.15 2.94 3.34
CA GLN A 19 1.95 3.09 4.18
C GLN A 19 0.67 3.28 3.36
N ALA A 20 0.74 3.95 2.20
CA ALA A 20 -0.39 4.16 1.31
C ALA A 20 -1.02 2.86 0.78
N GLU A 21 -0.26 1.76 0.73
CA GLU A 21 -0.71 0.46 0.24
C GLU A 21 -1.31 -0.42 1.36
N MET A 22 -1.11 -0.07 2.64
CA MET A 22 -1.57 -0.88 3.79
C MET A 22 -3.07 -1.06 3.86
N GLN A 23 -3.85 -0.08 3.42
CA GLN A 23 -5.30 -0.18 3.40
C GLN A 23 -5.79 -1.25 2.43
N ASN A 24 -5.10 -1.43 1.30
CA ASN A 24 -5.49 -2.39 0.27
C ASN A 24 -4.87 -3.78 0.51
N LEU A 25 -3.71 -3.84 1.16
CA LEU A 25 -2.98 -5.08 1.42
C LEU A 25 -3.84 -6.14 2.12
N ILE A 26 -4.67 -5.76 3.11
CA ILE A 26 -5.52 -6.73 3.82
C ILE A 26 -6.54 -7.39 2.87
N MET A 27 -7.06 -6.65 1.91
CA MET A 27 -8.03 -7.17 0.97
C MET A 27 -7.37 -8.17 0.03
N GLU A 28 -6.21 -7.80 -0.53
CA GLU A 28 -5.44 -8.67 -1.42
C GLU A 28 -4.98 -9.94 -0.72
N LEU A 29 -4.40 -9.83 0.48
CA LEU A 29 -3.93 -10.97 1.26
C LEU A 29 -5.06 -11.97 1.48
N ARG A 30 -6.21 -11.51 1.98
CA ARG A 30 -7.34 -12.40 2.26
C ARG A 30 -7.90 -13.03 0.99
N SER A 31 -7.95 -12.32 -0.12
CA SER A 31 -8.35 -12.90 -1.40
C SER A 31 -7.39 -14.00 -1.86
N LEU A 32 -6.07 -13.79 -1.73
CA LEU A 32 -5.06 -14.77 -2.15
C LEU A 32 -4.98 -15.99 -1.23
N THR A 33 -5.27 -15.82 0.05
CA THR A 33 -5.16 -16.89 1.06
C THR A 33 -6.50 -17.55 1.38
N LEU A 34 -7.56 -17.35 0.59
CA LEU A 34 -8.91 -17.82 0.92
C LEU A 34 -9.36 -17.41 2.35
N GLY A 35 -8.90 -16.24 2.79
CA GLY A 35 -9.29 -15.62 4.06
C GLY A 35 -8.50 -16.03 5.30
N ILE A 36 -7.52 -16.95 5.22
CA ILE A 36 -6.75 -17.45 6.39
C ILE A 36 -5.53 -16.59 6.76
N GLY A 37 -5.03 -15.77 5.84
CA GLY A 37 -3.86 -14.92 6.02
C GLY A 37 -4.16 -13.70 6.90
N PHE A 38 -3.14 -13.32 7.68
CA PHE A 38 -3.14 -12.14 8.53
C PHE A 38 -1.76 -11.48 8.45
N PHE A 39 -1.66 -10.22 8.88
CA PHE A 39 -0.39 -9.53 9.01
C PHE A 39 -0.41 -8.58 10.21
N ASN A 40 0.78 -8.21 10.66
CA ASN A 40 1.01 -7.12 11.58
C ASN A 40 2.00 -6.15 10.94
N TRP A 41 1.90 -4.85 11.26
CA TRP A 41 2.82 -3.85 10.73
C TRP A 41 3.19 -2.82 11.79
N THR A 42 4.34 -2.18 11.60
CA THR A 42 4.80 -1.02 12.36
C THR A 42 5.41 -0.02 11.39
N TYR A 43 5.38 1.26 11.75
CA TYR A 43 6.15 2.26 11.01
C TYR A 43 7.65 2.00 11.21
N ASP A 44 8.43 2.07 10.13
CA ASP A 44 9.88 1.94 10.16
C ASP A 44 10.55 3.27 9.76
N HIS A 45 10.37 3.72 8.51
CA HIS A 45 10.93 4.99 8.01
C HIS A 45 10.13 5.58 6.84
N LEU A 46 10.43 6.84 6.51
CA LEU A 46 10.02 7.47 5.26
C LEU A 46 11.14 7.32 4.22
N GLN A 47 10.77 6.95 2.99
CA GLN A 47 11.66 6.90 1.84
C GLN A 47 11.15 7.85 0.76
N GLU A 48 12.05 8.36 -0.09
CA GLU A 48 11.69 9.19 -1.24
C GLU A 48 10.72 8.44 -2.16
N VAL A 49 9.65 9.13 -2.57
CA VAL A 49 8.64 8.59 -3.48
C VAL A 49 9.27 8.42 -4.86
N PRO A 50 9.24 7.22 -5.46
CA PRO A 50 9.75 7.02 -6.82
C PRO A 50 9.02 7.95 -7.80
N GLY A 51 9.74 8.64 -8.69
CA GLY A 51 9.19 9.70 -9.54
C GLY A 51 7.90 9.33 -10.30
N LYS A 52 7.79 8.09 -10.79
CA LYS A 52 6.58 7.60 -11.49
C LYS A 52 5.33 7.54 -10.59
N LEU A 53 5.49 7.32 -9.29
CA LEU A 53 4.38 7.35 -8.32
C LEU A 53 4.02 8.79 -7.96
N ALA A 54 5.02 9.67 -7.86
CA ALA A 54 4.80 11.10 -7.64
C ALA A 54 3.95 11.71 -8.76
N ASP A 55 4.24 11.40 -10.03
CA ASP A 55 3.46 11.88 -11.18
C ASP A 55 1.98 11.48 -11.09
N ARG A 56 1.69 10.26 -10.63
CA ARG A 56 0.31 9.77 -10.45
C ARG A 56 -0.43 10.51 -9.34
N VAL A 57 0.23 10.73 -8.20
CA VAL A 57 -0.36 11.47 -7.06
C VAL A 57 -0.62 12.93 -7.43
N LEU A 58 0.29 13.56 -8.18
CA LEU A 58 0.09 14.91 -8.70
C LEU A 58 -1.07 14.99 -9.70
N ALA A 59 -1.18 14.01 -10.60
CA ALA A 59 -2.30 13.93 -11.55
C ALA A 59 -3.66 13.73 -10.85
N SER A 60 -3.73 12.94 -9.78
CA SER A 60 -4.97 12.77 -9.00
C SER A 60 -5.37 14.04 -8.24
N ASN A 61 -4.40 14.84 -7.80
CA ASN A 61 -4.66 16.07 -7.04
C ASN A 61 -4.96 17.29 -7.95
N GLY A 62 -4.52 17.27 -9.21
CA GLY A 62 -4.75 18.35 -10.18
C GLY A 62 -6.17 18.46 -10.73
N ASN A 63 -7.00 17.42 -10.60
CA ASN A 63 -8.37 17.41 -11.14
C ASN A 63 -9.41 18.14 -10.27
N GLY A 64 -9.02 18.69 -9.11
CA GLY A 64 -9.93 19.36 -8.16
C GLY A 64 -10.00 20.88 -8.23
N ASN A 65 -9.17 21.56 -9.04
CA ASN A 65 -9.05 23.02 -8.99
C ASN A 65 -9.08 23.66 -10.39
N GLY A 66 -10.28 23.75 -10.97
CA GLY A 66 -10.47 24.30 -12.31
C GLY A 66 -11.90 24.74 -12.59
N ASN A 67 -12.52 25.52 -11.71
CA ASN A 67 -13.73 26.29 -12.07
C ASN A 67 -13.57 27.75 -11.65
N GLY A 68 -12.59 28.41 -12.26
CA GLY A 68 -12.39 29.86 -12.20
C GLY A 68 -12.96 30.52 -13.45
N ASN A 69 -14.07 31.20 -13.25
CA ASN A 69 -14.83 32.06 -14.16
C ASN A 69 -13.98 32.93 -15.11
N GLY A 70 -14.35 33.02 -16.39
CA GLY A 70 -13.73 33.97 -17.32
C GLY A 70 -14.06 33.73 -18.79
N ARG A 71 -15.24 34.15 -19.24
CA ARG A 71 -15.45 34.53 -20.65
C ARG A 71 -16.21 35.86 -20.70
N SER A 72 -15.61 36.75 -21.49
CA SER A 72 -15.95 38.14 -21.79
C SER A 72 -17.38 38.38 -22.21
#